data_AF-A0A9X1QCF6-F1
#
_entry.id   AF-A0A9X1QCF6-F1
#
_cell.length_a   1.000
_cell.length_b   1.000
_cell.length_c   1.000
_cell.angle_alpha   90.00
_cell.angle_beta   90.00
_cell.angle_gamma   90.00
#
_symmetry.space_group_name_H-M   'P 1'
#
loop_
_entity.id
_entity.type
_entity.pdbx_description
1 polymer ?
#
loop_
_entity_poly.entity_id
_entity_poly.type
_entity_poly.pdbx_seq_one_letter_code
_entity_poly.pdbx_strand_id
1 'polypeptide(L)'
;MNVRKRCFVLCALLFGVLLHINTTFAQSTTKNKKPVVVFVTGDHEYSGEETLPIIAAELEKNYGMKAIVLKAYPGPNSENDIPGLEALKDADLAVFYLRWRQLPKEQLAHIDAYLKSKKPLMGFRTTTHAFNYPKGNENEKWNAFGEFALNSPPGWGGAAKHTHYGHNSSTDVTTIPDQAKNPILTGVTTPFHARSWLYRVLPDYPAKGSTLLLMGKSVDPDKEAIENPVAWTGTNSFGAKIFMTTLGHPDDFKIESFQRLVINAIHWELGMKIPKWKGKMDINVQYREAK
;
A
#
# COMPACT_ATOMS: atom_id res chain seq x y z
N MET A 1 -30.79 82.68 -19.78
CA MET A 1 -29.62 81.78 -19.72
C MET A 1 -29.73 80.93 -18.47
N ASN A 2 -30.17 79.67 -18.58
CA ASN A 2 -29.88 78.63 -17.59
C ASN A 2 -30.27 77.26 -18.16
N VAL A 3 -29.25 76.44 -18.42
CA VAL A 3 -29.36 75.08 -18.92
C VAL A 3 -29.73 74.17 -17.75
N ARG A 4 -30.88 73.50 -17.82
CA ARG A 4 -31.20 72.35 -16.96
C ARG A 4 -31.32 71.10 -17.83
N LYS A 5 -30.29 70.26 -17.74
CA LYS A 5 -30.24 68.89 -18.26
C LYS A 5 -31.32 68.05 -17.56
N ARG A 6 -32.13 67.32 -18.32
CA ARG A 6 -32.89 66.15 -17.84
C ARG A 6 -32.63 64.99 -18.78
N CYS A 7 -31.88 64.02 -18.28
CA CYS A 7 -31.72 62.70 -18.88
C CYS A 7 -33.06 61.97 -18.82
N PHE A 8 -33.52 61.44 -19.96
CA PHE A 8 -34.51 60.37 -19.99
C PHE A 8 -33.81 59.10 -20.47
N VAL A 9 -33.82 58.08 -19.61
CA VAL A 9 -33.29 56.73 -19.86
C VAL A 9 -34.31 55.97 -20.69
N LEU A 10 -33.90 55.46 -21.85
CA LEU A 10 -34.68 54.61 -22.74
C LEU A 10 -34.60 53.17 -22.23
N CYS A 11 -35.72 52.59 -21.77
CA CYS A 11 -35.82 51.15 -21.49
C CYS A 11 -36.05 50.38 -22.80
N ALA A 12 -35.02 49.71 -23.31
CA ALA A 12 -35.14 48.75 -24.40
C ALA A 12 -35.35 47.34 -23.82
N LEU A 13 -36.51 46.74 -24.11
CA LEU A 13 -36.82 45.33 -23.84
C LEU A 13 -36.17 44.46 -24.94
N LEU A 14 -35.16 43.67 -24.56
CA LEU A 14 -34.57 42.64 -25.41
C LEU A 14 -35.11 41.26 -24.99
N PHE A 15 -35.97 40.68 -25.83
CA PHE A 15 -36.36 39.27 -25.75
C PHE A 15 -35.18 38.40 -26.25
N GLY A 16 -34.47 37.76 -25.33
CA GLY A 16 -33.44 36.77 -25.65
C GLY A 16 -34.06 35.36 -25.75
N VAL A 17 -34.03 34.77 -26.94
CA VAL A 17 -34.34 33.35 -27.15
C VAL A 17 -33.14 32.51 -26.71
N LEU A 18 -33.27 31.80 -25.58
CA LEU A 18 -32.27 30.87 -25.07
C LEU A 18 -32.40 29.51 -25.76
N LEU A 19 -31.56 29.27 -26.78
CA LEU A 19 -31.34 27.93 -27.33
C LEU A 19 -30.70 27.03 -26.25
N HIS A 20 -31.46 26.11 -25.68
CA HIS A 20 -30.93 25.07 -24.80
C HIS A 20 -30.31 23.95 -25.64
N ILE A 21 -28.99 23.94 -25.74
CA ILE A 21 -28.23 22.80 -26.26
C ILE A 21 -28.20 21.74 -25.15
N ASN A 22 -29.08 20.75 -25.24
CA ASN A 22 -29.01 19.57 -24.39
C ASN A 22 -27.86 18.66 -24.86
N THR A 23 -26.67 18.87 -24.31
CA THR A 23 -25.58 17.89 -24.37
C THR A 23 -25.93 16.73 -23.43
N THR A 24 -26.59 15.71 -23.96
CA THR A 24 -26.70 14.42 -23.28
C THR A 24 -25.31 13.79 -23.20
N PHE A 25 -24.66 13.89 -22.03
CA PHE A 25 -23.56 13.02 -21.70
C PHE A 25 -24.09 11.59 -21.68
N ALA A 26 -23.68 10.78 -22.65
CA ALA A 26 -23.89 9.35 -22.61
C ALA A 26 -23.16 8.82 -21.37
N GLN A 27 -23.91 8.57 -20.31
CA GLN A 27 -23.42 7.90 -19.13
C GLN A 27 -23.15 6.45 -19.54
N SER A 28 -21.89 6.18 -19.89
CA SER A 28 -21.40 4.83 -20.14
C SER A 28 -21.74 3.99 -18.93
N THR A 29 -22.77 3.14 -19.05
CA THR A 29 -23.07 2.08 -18.09
C THR A 29 -22.06 0.97 -18.32
N THR A 30 -20.78 1.23 -18.03
CA THR A 30 -19.84 0.15 -17.74
C THR A 30 -20.41 -0.56 -16.52
N LYS A 31 -20.91 -1.79 -16.68
CA LYS A 31 -21.10 -2.72 -15.55
C LYS A 31 -19.83 -2.62 -14.71
N ASN A 32 -19.91 -2.02 -13.51
CA ASN A 32 -18.75 -1.85 -12.64
C ASN A 32 -18.22 -3.24 -12.28
N LYS A 33 -17.18 -3.69 -13.01
CA LYS A 33 -16.46 -4.91 -12.71
C LYS A 33 -15.83 -4.70 -11.33
N LYS A 34 -16.04 -5.66 -10.41
CA LYS A 34 -15.40 -5.64 -9.10
C LYS A 34 -13.88 -5.53 -9.28
N PRO A 35 -13.20 -4.60 -8.58
CA PRO A 35 -11.74 -4.50 -8.64
C PRO A 35 -11.07 -5.80 -8.23
N VAL A 36 -9.98 -6.16 -8.89
CA VAL A 36 -9.21 -7.37 -8.63
C VAL A 36 -7.98 -7.02 -7.78
N VAL A 37 -7.89 -7.58 -6.58
CA VAL A 37 -6.72 -7.47 -5.70
C VAL A 37 -5.92 -8.77 -5.78
N VAL A 38 -4.66 -8.69 -6.21
CA VAL A 38 -3.76 -9.85 -6.25
C VAL A 38 -2.75 -9.75 -5.11
N PHE A 39 -2.82 -10.69 -4.18
CA PHE A 39 -1.87 -10.86 -3.09
C PHE A 39 -0.75 -11.78 -3.55
N VAL A 40 0.50 -11.32 -3.48
CA VAL A 40 1.69 -12.09 -3.81
C VAL A 40 2.47 -12.35 -2.53
N THR A 41 2.44 -13.61 -2.08
CA THR A 41 2.97 -14.03 -0.78
C THR A 41 4.14 -14.98 -0.96
N GLY A 42 5.16 -14.82 -0.14
CA GLY A 42 6.38 -15.63 -0.23
C GLY A 42 7.42 -15.18 0.78
N ASP A 43 6.97 -14.77 1.96
CA ASP A 43 7.84 -14.43 3.07
C ASP A 43 8.10 -15.68 3.93
N HIS A 44 9.34 -15.86 4.37
CA HIS A 44 9.74 -17.09 5.09
C HIS A 44 9.31 -17.08 6.57
N GLU A 45 8.98 -15.90 7.12
CA GLU A 45 9.11 -15.61 8.56
C GLU A 45 7.77 -15.22 9.24
N TYR A 46 6.88 -14.53 8.52
CA TYR A 46 5.67 -13.91 9.06
C TYR A 46 4.37 -14.49 8.52
N SER A 47 4.42 -15.62 7.82
CA SER A 47 3.23 -16.40 7.46
C SER A 47 2.20 -15.58 6.66
N GLY A 48 2.67 -14.73 5.73
CA GLY A 48 1.80 -13.93 4.88
C GLY A 48 0.87 -14.78 4.02
N GLU A 49 1.26 -16.00 3.67
CA GLU A 49 0.45 -16.95 2.91
C GLU A 49 -0.66 -17.62 3.74
N GLU A 50 -0.65 -17.46 5.06
CA GLU A 50 -1.74 -17.85 5.96
C GLU A 50 -2.60 -16.63 6.34
N THR A 51 -1.97 -15.48 6.51
CA THR A 51 -2.66 -14.24 6.93
C THR A 51 -3.47 -13.60 5.79
N LEU A 52 -2.85 -13.39 4.62
CA LEU A 52 -3.47 -12.66 3.52
C LEU A 52 -4.69 -13.37 2.89
N PRO A 53 -4.82 -14.71 2.89
CA PRO A 53 -6.08 -15.38 2.56
C PRO A 53 -7.29 -14.93 3.41
N ILE A 54 -7.09 -14.61 4.69
CA ILE A 54 -8.18 -14.16 5.56
C ILE A 54 -8.64 -12.75 5.16
N ILE A 55 -7.68 -11.86 4.88
CA ILE A 55 -7.97 -10.52 4.37
C ILE A 55 -8.63 -10.59 2.99
N ALA A 56 -8.12 -11.43 2.10
CA ALA A 56 -8.70 -11.67 0.78
C ALA A 56 -10.18 -12.11 0.88
N ALA A 57 -10.48 -13.11 1.70
CA ALA A 57 -11.84 -13.59 1.93
C ALA A 57 -12.76 -12.48 2.47
N GLU A 58 -12.24 -11.64 3.36
CA GLU A 58 -12.98 -10.49 3.89
C GLU A 58 -13.26 -9.44 2.78
N LEU A 59 -12.29 -9.14 1.91
CA LEU A 59 -12.49 -8.23 0.77
C LEU A 59 -13.59 -8.72 -0.18
N GLU A 60 -13.63 -10.02 -0.46
CA GLU A 60 -14.62 -10.62 -1.34
C GLU A 60 -16.02 -10.63 -0.72
N LYS A 61 -16.10 -11.00 0.57
CA LYS A 61 -17.36 -11.11 1.31
C LYS A 61 -18.01 -9.75 1.55
N ASN A 62 -17.20 -8.76 1.93
CA ASN A 62 -17.69 -7.58 2.63
C ASN A 62 -17.37 -6.24 1.95
N TYR A 63 -16.39 -6.22 1.04
CA TYR A 63 -15.88 -4.97 0.44
C TYR A 63 -16.00 -4.91 -1.08
N GLY A 64 -16.67 -5.87 -1.70
CA GLY A 64 -17.06 -5.80 -3.11
C GLY A 64 -15.92 -5.94 -4.10
N MET A 65 -14.82 -6.57 -3.69
CA MET A 65 -13.65 -6.84 -4.53
C MET A 65 -13.62 -8.32 -4.96
N LYS A 66 -12.75 -8.65 -5.90
CA LYS A 66 -12.26 -10.01 -6.13
C LYS A 66 -10.86 -10.10 -5.57
N ALA A 67 -10.48 -11.23 -4.99
CA ALA A 67 -9.15 -11.42 -4.46
C ALA A 67 -8.52 -12.71 -5.01
N ILE A 68 -7.24 -12.63 -5.35
CA ILE A 68 -6.43 -13.78 -5.76
C ILE A 68 -5.21 -13.82 -4.85
N VAL A 69 -4.91 -14.97 -4.25
CA VAL A 69 -3.74 -15.13 -3.37
C VAL A 69 -2.77 -16.12 -4.00
N LEU A 70 -1.59 -15.61 -4.35
CA LEU A 70 -0.47 -16.36 -4.88
C LEU A 70 0.52 -16.64 -3.75
N LYS A 71 1.09 -17.84 -3.74
CA LYS A 71 1.98 -18.31 -2.67
C LYS A 71 3.26 -18.87 -3.25
N ALA A 72 4.36 -18.73 -2.50
CA ALA A 72 5.58 -19.44 -2.78
C ALA A 72 5.35 -20.97 -2.79
N TYR A 73 6.00 -21.65 -3.72
CA TYR A 73 5.83 -23.09 -3.94
C TYR A 73 7.19 -23.82 -3.91
N PRO A 74 7.29 -25.05 -3.34
CA PRO A 74 6.26 -25.84 -2.66
C PRO A 74 5.90 -25.38 -1.24
N GLY A 75 6.43 -24.24 -0.81
CA GLY A 75 6.10 -23.67 0.48
C GLY A 75 6.83 -22.34 0.70
N PRO A 76 6.63 -21.71 1.87
CA PRO A 76 7.16 -20.39 2.18
C PRO A 76 8.67 -20.29 2.00
N ASN A 77 9.43 -21.31 2.41
CA ASN A 77 10.89 -21.31 2.38
C ASN A 77 11.49 -21.56 0.99
N SER A 78 10.68 -21.94 0.00
CA SER A 78 11.18 -22.10 -1.37
C SER A 78 11.30 -20.73 -2.00
N GLU A 79 12.48 -20.30 -2.44
CA GLU A 79 12.79 -18.93 -2.92
C GLU A 79 12.50 -18.69 -4.40
N ASN A 80 12.32 -19.74 -5.19
CA ASN A 80 12.46 -19.67 -6.65
C ASN A 80 11.14 -19.75 -7.42
N ASP A 81 10.00 -19.96 -6.78
CA ASP A 81 8.74 -20.17 -7.51
C ASP A 81 7.53 -19.57 -6.77
N ILE A 82 6.73 -18.79 -7.50
CA ILE A 82 5.38 -18.33 -7.12
C ILE A 82 4.47 -18.55 -8.34
N PRO A 83 3.74 -19.69 -8.42
CA PRO A 83 2.84 -19.95 -9.53
C PRO A 83 1.66 -18.97 -9.55
N GLY A 84 1.17 -18.67 -10.76
CA GLY A 84 0.00 -17.82 -10.97
C GLY A 84 0.29 -16.32 -11.11
N LEU A 85 1.56 -15.91 -11.19
CA LEU A 85 1.96 -14.50 -11.34
C LEU A 85 1.38 -13.82 -12.58
N GLU A 86 0.97 -14.57 -13.61
CA GLU A 86 0.24 -14.05 -14.76
C GLU A 86 -1.08 -13.35 -14.40
N ALA A 87 -1.67 -13.66 -13.23
CA ALA A 87 -2.86 -12.99 -12.70
C ALA A 87 -2.64 -11.49 -12.47
N LEU A 88 -1.39 -11.03 -12.28
CA LEU A 88 -1.06 -9.61 -12.15
C LEU A 88 -1.47 -8.79 -13.38
N LYS A 89 -1.60 -9.41 -14.56
CA LYS A 89 -2.10 -8.74 -15.77
C LYS A 89 -3.50 -8.12 -15.56
N ASP A 90 -4.35 -8.81 -14.81
CA ASP A 90 -5.74 -8.41 -14.57
C ASP A 90 -5.95 -7.69 -13.23
N ALA A 91 -4.91 -7.56 -12.41
CA ALA A 91 -4.97 -6.91 -11.10
C ALA A 91 -5.24 -5.40 -11.24
N ASP A 92 -6.09 -4.86 -10.38
CA ASP A 92 -6.27 -3.41 -10.17
C ASP A 92 -5.43 -2.90 -8.99
N LEU A 93 -5.07 -3.81 -8.06
CA LEU A 93 -4.11 -3.59 -6.98
C LEU A 93 -3.28 -4.86 -6.78
N ALA A 94 -1.96 -4.71 -6.63
CA ALA A 94 -1.08 -5.77 -6.17
C ALA A 94 -0.66 -5.51 -4.72
N VAL A 95 -0.77 -6.53 -3.90
CA VAL A 95 -0.35 -6.51 -2.49
C VAL A 95 0.80 -7.49 -2.34
N PHE A 96 1.98 -6.98 -2.00
CA PHE A 96 3.17 -7.80 -1.86
C PHE A 96 3.50 -8.04 -0.38
N TYR A 97 3.72 -9.31 -0.07
CA TYR A 97 4.33 -9.76 1.18
C TYR A 97 5.40 -10.80 0.86
N LEU A 98 6.57 -10.30 0.48
CA LEU A 98 7.68 -11.11 -0.04
C LEU A 98 8.92 -10.95 0.83
N ARG A 99 9.83 -11.92 0.75
CA ARG A 99 11.16 -11.84 1.36
C ARG A 99 12.15 -12.72 0.60
N TRP A 100 13.31 -12.17 0.26
CA TRP A 100 14.47 -12.91 -0.24
C TRP A 100 14.18 -13.89 -1.39
N ARG A 101 13.28 -13.49 -2.28
CA ARG A 101 12.94 -14.26 -3.47
C ARG A 101 14.10 -14.27 -4.47
N GLN A 102 14.21 -15.37 -5.20
CA GLN A 102 15.09 -15.55 -6.33
C GLN A 102 14.30 -16.10 -7.53
N LEU A 103 13.17 -15.46 -7.83
CA LEU A 103 12.28 -15.87 -8.92
C LEU A 103 13.01 -15.90 -10.28
N PRO A 104 12.67 -16.82 -11.19
CA PRO A 104 13.20 -16.85 -12.53
C PRO A 104 12.72 -15.63 -13.33
N LYS A 105 13.43 -15.34 -14.41
CA LYS A 105 13.21 -14.17 -15.27
C LYS A 105 11.77 -14.09 -15.80
N GLU A 106 11.18 -15.23 -16.13
CA GLU A 106 9.82 -15.35 -16.63
C GLU A 106 8.79 -14.88 -15.61
N GLN A 107 8.99 -15.22 -14.33
CA GLN A 107 8.11 -14.78 -13.24
C GLN A 107 8.31 -13.31 -12.91
N LEU A 108 9.56 -12.83 -12.92
CA LEU A 108 9.87 -11.41 -12.78
C LEU A 108 9.24 -10.56 -13.88
N ALA A 109 9.10 -11.09 -15.10
CA ALA A 109 8.47 -10.37 -16.21
C ALA A 109 7.01 -9.99 -15.91
N HIS A 110 6.27 -10.82 -15.17
CA HIS A 110 4.91 -10.49 -14.74
C HIS A 110 4.87 -9.33 -13.73
N ILE A 111 5.80 -9.32 -12.78
CA ILE A 111 5.94 -8.24 -11.80
C ILE A 111 6.38 -6.94 -12.49
N ASP A 112 7.35 -7.01 -13.41
CA ASP A 112 7.83 -5.87 -14.19
C ASP A 112 6.73 -5.25 -15.06
N ALA A 113 5.94 -6.08 -15.74
CA ALA A 113 4.79 -5.63 -16.51
C ALA A 113 3.75 -4.94 -15.63
N TYR A 114 3.48 -5.46 -14.42
CA TYR A 114 2.58 -4.83 -13.47
C TYR A 114 3.10 -3.46 -13.04
N LEU A 115 4.36 -3.34 -12.62
CA LEU A 115 4.97 -2.07 -12.22
C LEU A 115 4.89 -1.03 -13.34
N LYS A 116 5.21 -1.42 -14.58
CA LYS A 116 5.12 -0.56 -15.77
C LYS A 116 3.71 -0.11 -16.12
N SER A 117 2.69 -0.84 -15.67
CA SER A 117 1.28 -0.46 -15.84
C SER A 117 0.86 0.73 -14.95
N LYS A 118 1.69 1.10 -13.96
CA LYS A 118 1.47 2.21 -13.02
C LYS A 118 0.25 2.04 -12.10
N LYS A 119 -0.32 0.84 -12.06
CA LYS A 119 -1.39 0.48 -11.13
C LYS A 119 -0.87 0.47 -9.68
N PRO A 120 -1.72 0.77 -8.69
CA PRO A 120 -1.29 0.95 -7.32
C PRO A 120 -0.69 -0.33 -6.72
N LEU A 121 0.15 -0.17 -5.69
CA LEU A 121 0.76 -1.31 -5.03
C LEU A 121 0.94 -1.12 -3.52
N MET A 122 0.65 -2.18 -2.78
CA MET A 122 0.83 -2.25 -1.34
C MET A 122 2.02 -3.13 -0.99
N GLY A 123 2.80 -2.72 0.01
CA GLY A 123 3.86 -3.54 0.60
C GLY A 123 3.71 -3.74 2.11
N PHE A 124 4.01 -4.95 2.57
CA PHE A 124 4.20 -5.27 3.98
C PHE A 124 5.66 -5.59 4.28
N ARG A 125 6.12 -5.18 5.47
CA ARG A 125 7.42 -5.52 6.09
C ARG A 125 8.48 -5.90 5.09
N THR A 126 8.70 -7.19 4.93
CA THR A 126 9.91 -7.70 4.30
C THR A 126 9.94 -7.47 2.81
N THR A 127 8.87 -6.96 2.22
CA THR A 127 8.84 -6.57 0.82
C THR A 127 9.80 -5.42 0.52
N THR A 128 10.23 -4.65 1.54
CA THR A 128 11.39 -3.75 1.40
C THR A 128 12.63 -4.48 0.86
N HIS A 129 12.73 -5.78 1.14
CA HIS A 129 13.78 -6.69 0.68
C HIS A 129 13.19 -7.96 0.08
N ALA A 130 12.25 -7.75 -0.85
CA ALA A 130 11.54 -8.82 -1.55
C ALA A 130 12.48 -9.78 -2.29
N PHE A 131 13.62 -9.32 -2.83
CA PHE A 131 14.54 -10.13 -3.63
C PHE A 131 15.96 -10.13 -3.06
N ASN A 132 16.68 -11.24 -3.24
CA ASN A 132 18.06 -11.41 -2.79
C ASN A 132 18.86 -12.30 -3.76
N TYR A 133 19.15 -11.78 -4.95
CA TYR A 133 19.98 -12.46 -5.94
C TYR A 133 21.48 -12.31 -5.64
N PRO A 134 22.31 -13.35 -5.90
CA PRO A 134 23.76 -13.27 -5.81
C PRO A 134 24.36 -12.21 -6.75
N LYS A 135 25.53 -11.69 -6.36
CA LYS A 135 26.31 -10.75 -7.17
C LYS A 135 26.62 -11.33 -8.55
N GLY A 136 26.39 -10.56 -9.61
CA GLY A 136 26.60 -10.96 -11.00
C GLY A 136 25.42 -11.72 -11.63
N ASN A 137 24.35 -11.98 -10.89
CA ASN A 137 23.12 -12.53 -11.46
C ASN A 137 22.43 -11.48 -12.37
N GLU A 138 21.84 -11.91 -13.49
CA GLU A 138 21.14 -10.99 -14.41
C GLU A 138 19.97 -10.23 -13.75
N ASN A 139 19.41 -10.79 -12.68
CA ASN A 139 18.30 -10.23 -11.91
C ASN A 139 18.74 -9.46 -10.66
N GLU A 140 20.04 -9.26 -10.42
CA GLU A 140 20.58 -8.56 -9.24
C GLU A 140 19.93 -7.18 -9.02
N LYS A 141 19.54 -6.47 -10.08
CA LYS A 141 18.82 -5.18 -10.01
C LYS A 141 17.53 -5.23 -9.17
N TRP A 142 16.89 -6.39 -9.06
CA TRP A 142 15.66 -6.57 -8.29
C TRP A 142 15.90 -6.50 -6.78
N ASN A 143 17.14 -6.62 -6.32
CA ASN A 143 17.47 -6.43 -4.90
C ASN A 143 17.17 -5.00 -4.42
N ALA A 144 17.04 -4.03 -5.35
CA ALA A 144 16.61 -2.66 -5.08
C ALA A 144 15.08 -2.46 -5.12
N PHE A 145 14.28 -3.53 -5.14
CA PHE A 145 12.81 -3.44 -5.25
C PHE A 145 12.16 -2.52 -4.22
N GLY A 146 12.61 -2.57 -2.97
CA GLY A 146 12.14 -1.67 -1.92
C GLY A 146 12.29 -0.19 -2.29
N GLU A 147 13.37 0.19 -2.97
CA GLU A 147 13.64 1.57 -3.37
C GLU A 147 12.70 2.00 -4.49
N PHE A 148 12.71 1.27 -5.60
CA PHE A 148 12.01 1.71 -6.81
C PHE A 148 10.50 1.43 -6.79
N ALA A 149 10.04 0.46 -5.99
CA ALA A 149 8.63 0.08 -5.93
C ALA A 149 7.92 0.64 -4.69
N LEU A 150 8.60 0.80 -3.55
CA LEU A 150 7.95 1.06 -2.25
C LEU A 150 8.43 2.34 -1.53
N ASN A 151 9.33 3.11 -2.14
CA ASN A 151 9.98 4.26 -1.51
C ASN A 151 10.57 3.89 -0.13
N SER A 152 11.22 2.73 -0.04
CA SER A 152 11.73 2.13 1.19
C SER A 152 13.19 1.72 1.02
N PRO A 153 14.00 1.58 2.08
CA PRO A 153 15.36 1.10 1.93
C PRO A 153 15.33 -0.37 1.47
N PRO A 154 16.22 -0.77 0.57
CA PRO A 154 16.35 -2.16 0.17
C PRO A 154 17.08 -2.93 1.27
N GLY A 155 16.84 -4.25 1.33
CA GLY A 155 17.51 -5.11 2.32
C GLY A 155 19.00 -5.21 2.07
N TRP A 156 19.34 -6.02 1.06
CA TRP A 156 20.68 -6.58 0.88
C TRP A 156 21.35 -6.20 -0.45
N GLY A 157 20.73 -5.35 -1.28
CA GLY A 157 21.30 -5.03 -2.59
C GLY A 157 20.82 -3.75 -3.27
N GLY A 158 20.47 -2.70 -2.52
CA GLY A 158 20.48 -1.35 -3.09
C GLY A 158 21.38 -0.43 -2.28
N ALA A 159 21.33 0.87 -2.59
CA ALA A 159 22.33 1.82 -2.11
C ALA A 159 22.24 2.03 -0.60
N ALA A 160 21.03 1.89 -0.02
CA ALA A 160 20.81 1.97 1.42
C ALA A 160 20.82 0.59 2.09
N LYS A 161 21.34 0.54 3.33
CA LYS A 161 21.33 -0.67 4.16
C LYS A 161 20.09 -0.69 5.03
N HIS A 162 19.31 -1.77 4.97
CA HIS A 162 18.21 -2.00 5.90
C HIS A 162 18.72 -2.53 7.26
N THR A 163 18.25 -1.94 8.36
CA THR A 163 18.50 -2.48 9.71
C THR A 163 17.26 -2.29 10.58
N HIS A 164 17.23 -2.95 11.74
CA HIS A 164 16.19 -2.77 12.75
C HIS A 164 16.80 -2.68 14.16
N TYR A 165 15.95 -2.45 15.17
CA TYR A 165 16.31 -2.24 16.56
C TYR A 165 16.27 -3.51 17.44
N GLY A 166 16.39 -4.69 16.83
CA GLY A 166 16.45 -5.98 17.51
C GLY A 166 15.22 -6.86 17.29
N HIS A 167 15.41 -8.18 17.20
CA HIS A 167 14.32 -9.13 16.91
C HIS A 167 13.36 -9.32 18.10
N ASN A 168 13.84 -9.07 19.31
CA ASN A 168 13.03 -9.15 20.53
C ASN A 168 12.30 -7.84 20.84
N SER A 169 12.71 -6.73 20.23
CA SER A 169 12.04 -5.43 20.39
C SER A 169 10.66 -5.42 19.74
N SER A 170 9.77 -4.55 20.21
CA SER A 170 8.45 -4.29 19.62
C SER A 170 8.26 -2.79 19.36
N THR A 171 7.08 -2.37 18.91
CA THR A 171 6.85 -0.98 18.48
C THR A 171 5.55 -0.41 19.07
N ASP A 172 5.65 0.71 19.77
CA ASP A 172 4.50 1.57 20.05
C ASP A 172 4.24 2.48 18.85
N VAL A 173 3.02 2.47 18.34
CA VAL A 173 2.63 3.16 17.10
C VAL A 173 1.70 4.32 17.41
N THR A 174 2.01 5.50 16.90
CA THR A 174 1.23 6.73 17.04
C THR A 174 0.89 7.33 15.68
N THR A 175 -0.22 8.08 15.63
CA THR A 175 -0.57 8.88 14.45
C THR A 175 0.33 10.10 14.37
N ILE A 176 0.86 10.40 13.17
CA ILE A 176 1.54 11.67 12.93
C ILE A 176 0.48 12.79 12.94
N PRO A 177 0.59 13.83 13.80
CA PRO A 177 -0.49 14.78 14.05
C PRO A 177 -1.08 15.42 12.78
N ASP A 178 -0.23 15.80 11.83
CA ASP A 178 -0.65 16.43 10.57
C ASP A 178 -1.47 15.50 9.66
N GLN A 179 -1.42 14.19 9.91
CA GLN A 179 -2.17 13.18 9.17
C GLN A 179 -3.42 12.69 9.91
N ALA A 180 -3.79 13.26 11.06
CA ALA A 180 -4.95 12.80 11.84
C ALA A 180 -6.28 12.79 11.06
N LYS A 181 -6.39 13.60 9.99
CA LYS A 181 -7.57 13.66 9.09
C LYS A 181 -7.38 12.87 7.79
N ASN A 182 -6.29 12.13 7.63
CA ASN A 182 -6.03 11.35 6.44
C ASN A 182 -7.09 10.23 6.32
N PRO A 183 -7.73 10.04 5.15
CA PRO A 183 -8.78 9.03 4.98
C PRO A 183 -8.34 7.62 5.37
N ILE A 184 -7.08 7.27 5.14
CA ILE A 184 -6.53 5.95 5.48
C ILE A 184 -6.59 5.67 7.00
N LEU A 185 -6.53 6.72 7.83
CA LEU A 185 -6.57 6.60 9.29
C LEU A 185 -7.99 6.64 9.87
N THR A 186 -9.04 6.61 9.03
CA THR A 186 -10.43 6.62 9.51
C THR A 186 -10.71 5.40 10.40
N GLY A 187 -10.98 5.66 11.68
CA GLY A 187 -11.26 4.62 12.68
C GLY A 187 -10.03 3.83 13.13
N VAL A 188 -8.82 4.23 12.74
CA VAL A 188 -7.56 3.68 13.26
C VAL A 188 -7.27 4.39 14.58
N THR A 189 -7.47 3.68 15.71
CA THR A 189 -7.19 4.24 17.04
C THR A 189 -5.72 4.07 17.39
N THR A 190 -5.05 5.16 17.77
CA THR A 190 -3.67 5.20 18.28
C THR A 190 -3.63 5.87 19.67
N PRO A 191 -2.66 5.54 20.55
CA PRO A 191 -1.57 4.60 20.33
C PRO A 191 -2.05 3.14 20.30
N PHE A 192 -1.31 2.28 19.60
CA PHE A 192 -1.43 0.84 19.72
C PHE A 192 -0.05 0.19 19.74
N HIS A 193 0.07 -0.97 20.37
CA HIS A 193 1.31 -1.72 20.46
C HIS A 193 1.35 -2.79 19.37
N ALA A 194 2.37 -2.77 18.51
CA ALA A 194 2.61 -3.74 17.47
C ALA A 194 3.76 -4.67 17.86
N ARG A 195 3.62 -5.98 17.60
CA ARG A 195 4.69 -6.94 17.87
C ARG A 195 5.85 -6.74 16.92
N SER A 196 5.61 -6.28 15.69
CA SER A 196 6.69 -5.92 14.75
C SER A 196 7.81 -5.13 15.42
N TRP A 197 9.05 -5.60 15.29
CA TRP A 197 10.21 -4.79 15.63
C TRP A 197 10.36 -3.61 14.67
N LEU A 198 10.85 -2.50 15.21
CA LEU A 198 10.97 -1.24 14.48
C LEU A 198 12.10 -1.30 13.45
N TYR A 199 11.75 -1.04 12.20
CA TYR A 199 12.71 -0.85 11.11
C TYR A 199 13.35 0.53 11.20
N ARG A 200 14.67 0.62 10.96
CA ARG A 200 15.36 1.88 10.75
C ARG A 200 15.30 2.22 9.26
N VAL A 201 14.56 3.27 8.94
CA VAL A 201 14.39 3.78 7.57
C VAL A 201 14.89 5.22 7.42
N LEU A 202 14.85 6.00 8.50
CA LEU A 202 15.41 7.35 8.52
C LEU A 202 16.94 7.35 8.60
N PRO A 203 17.60 8.39 8.03
CA PRO A 203 17.00 9.61 7.47
C PRO A 203 16.63 9.51 5.97
N ASP A 204 17.03 8.44 5.30
CA ASP A 204 17.02 8.36 3.84
C ASP A 204 15.64 8.03 3.25
N TYR A 205 14.80 7.37 4.04
CA TYR A 205 13.48 6.89 3.64
C TYR A 205 12.40 7.21 4.66
N PRO A 206 11.12 7.26 4.24
CA PRO A 206 10.63 7.10 2.86
C PRO A 206 11.11 8.18 1.89
N ALA A 207 11.18 7.85 0.60
CA ALA A 207 11.70 8.77 -0.42
C ALA A 207 10.96 10.11 -0.41
N LYS A 208 11.68 11.20 -0.72
CA LYS A 208 11.13 12.58 -0.72
C LYS A 208 9.82 12.66 -1.50
N GLY A 209 8.82 13.33 -0.91
CA GLY A 209 7.47 13.44 -1.47
C GLY A 209 6.50 12.35 -0.96
N SER A 210 6.98 11.36 -0.21
CA SER A 210 6.11 10.45 0.52
C SER A 210 5.41 11.16 1.69
N THR A 211 4.20 10.71 2.00
CA THR A 211 3.42 11.17 3.15
C THR A 211 3.50 10.14 4.27
N LEU A 212 4.10 10.51 5.40
CA LEU A 212 4.24 9.64 6.57
C LEU A 212 2.94 9.68 7.37
N LEU A 213 2.34 8.52 7.64
CA LEU A 213 1.03 8.44 8.31
C LEU A 213 1.17 8.09 9.79
N LEU A 214 1.99 7.08 10.10
CA LEU A 214 2.18 6.54 11.43
C LEU A 214 3.66 6.55 11.80
N MET A 215 3.95 6.87 13.05
CA MET A 215 5.29 6.87 13.64
C MET A 215 5.40 5.70 14.62
N GLY A 216 6.55 5.04 14.63
CA GLY A 216 6.88 3.95 15.55
C GLY A 216 7.99 4.35 16.50
N LYS A 217 7.82 3.99 17.77
CA LYS A 217 8.85 4.06 18.81
C LYS A 217 9.18 2.65 19.27
N SER A 218 10.47 2.30 19.26
CA SER A 218 10.90 0.96 19.68
C SER A 218 10.70 0.78 21.19
N VAL A 219 10.21 -0.39 21.58
CA VAL A 219 10.13 -0.87 22.96
C VAL A 219 11.19 -1.95 23.15
N ASP A 220 11.98 -1.85 24.21
CA ASP A 220 13.10 -2.73 24.54
C ASP A 220 14.07 -3.02 23.37
N PRO A 221 14.63 -1.99 22.72
CA PRO A 221 15.56 -2.18 21.61
C PRO A 221 16.95 -2.67 22.06
N ASP A 222 17.63 -3.42 21.21
CA ASP A 222 19.01 -3.90 21.44
C ASP A 222 20.05 -2.76 21.45
N LYS A 223 19.66 -1.57 20.97
CA LYS A 223 20.49 -0.37 20.83
C LYS A 223 19.63 0.89 20.89
N GLU A 224 20.25 2.04 21.10
CA GLU A 224 19.55 3.32 21.06
C GLU A 224 18.73 3.47 19.76
N ALA A 225 17.46 3.80 19.92
CA ALA A 225 16.49 3.85 18.84
C ALA A 225 15.93 5.26 18.69
N ILE A 226 15.90 5.74 17.44
CA ILE A 226 15.11 6.91 17.06
C ILE A 226 13.74 6.44 16.57
N GLU A 227 12.74 7.31 16.65
CA GLU A 227 11.45 7.04 16.04
C GLU A 227 11.59 6.91 14.52
N ASN A 228 10.84 5.99 13.93
CA ASN A 228 10.84 5.76 12.48
C ASN A 228 9.40 5.63 11.98
N PRO A 229 9.08 6.13 10.78
CA PRO A 229 7.75 5.95 10.22
C PRO A 229 7.49 4.47 9.94
N VAL A 230 6.28 4.02 10.29
CA VAL A 230 5.87 2.62 10.12
C VAL A 230 4.80 2.43 9.06
N ALA A 231 4.18 3.52 8.58
CA ALA A 231 3.27 3.49 7.45
C ALA A 231 3.35 4.80 6.65
N TRP A 232 3.41 4.70 5.33
CA TRP A 232 3.44 5.86 4.43
C TRP A 232 2.77 5.58 3.09
N THR A 233 2.44 6.66 2.40
CA THR A 233 2.02 6.63 0.99
C THR A 233 2.99 7.41 0.13
N GLY A 234 3.00 7.15 -1.17
CA GLY A 234 3.82 7.90 -2.11
C GLY A 234 3.48 7.60 -3.56
N THR A 235 4.38 8.05 -4.44
CA THR A 235 4.43 7.61 -5.84
C THR A 235 5.79 6.95 -6.07
N ASN A 236 5.79 5.75 -6.65
CA ASN A 236 7.02 5.00 -6.91
C ASN A 236 7.73 5.47 -8.19
N SER A 237 8.86 4.86 -8.53
CA SER A 237 9.67 5.24 -9.71
C SER A 237 8.96 5.02 -11.06
N PHE A 238 7.87 4.23 -11.10
CA PHE A 238 7.07 3.99 -12.29
C PHE A 238 5.89 4.97 -12.43
N GLY A 239 5.61 5.77 -11.39
CA GLY A 239 4.44 6.65 -11.34
C GLY A 239 3.20 5.99 -10.72
N ALA A 240 3.34 4.83 -10.08
CA ALA A 240 2.24 4.19 -9.36
C ALA A 240 2.06 4.78 -7.96
N LYS A 241 0.81 4.92 -7.53
CA LYS A 241 0.44 5.20 -6.13
C LYS A 241 0.82 4.01 -5.25
N ILE A 242 1.37 4.25 -4.07
CA ILE A 242 1.75 3.18 -3.15
C ILE A 242 1.24 3.41 -1.73
N PHE A 243 1.02 2.31 -1.02
CA PHE A 243 1.00 2.25 0.45
C PHE A 243 2.03 1.24 0.94
N MET A 244 2.86 1.62 1.91
CA MET A 244 3.84 0.72 2.49
C MET A 244 3.77 0.80 4.01
N THR A 245 3.83 -0.37 4.66
CA THR A 245 3.90 -0.48 6.12
C THR A 245 5.03 -1.42 6.54
N THR A 246 5.85 -0.99 7.51
CA THR A 246 6.85 -1.85 8.15
C THR A 246 6.25 -2.68 9.28
N LEU A 247 4.93 -2.67 9.44
CA LEU A 247 4.18 -3.63 10.27
C LEU A 247 3.70 -4.80 9.40
N GLY A 248 3.38 -5.92 10.02
CA GLY A 248 3.02 -7.16 9.33
C GLY A 248 3.38 -8.43 10.08
N HIS A 249 3.95 -8.34 11.28
CA HIS A 249 4.07 -9.53 12.12
C HIS A 249 2.69 -10.16 12.34
N PRO A 250 2.53 -11.50 12.39
CA PRO A 250 1.22 -12.14 12.55
C PRO A 250 0.37 -11.54 13.69
N ASP A 251 1.01 -11.24 14.83
CA ASP A 251 0.34 -10.59 15.97
C ASP A 251 -0.15 -9.16 15.68
N ASP A 252 0.48 -8.43 14.75
CA ASP A 252 -0.02 -7.10 14.36
C ASP A 252 -1.41 -7.23 13.72
N PHE A 253 -1.65 -8.30 12.97
CA PHE A 253 -2.94 -8.57 12.35
C PHE A 253 -4.03 -8.95 13.37
N LYS A 254 -3.69 -9.17 14.65
CA LYS A 254 -4.68 -9.31 15.74
C LYS A 254 -5.19 -7.95 16.24
N ILE A 255 -4.56 -6.85 15.84
CA ILE A 255 -4.90 -5.50 16.27
C ILE A 255 -5.94 -4.93 15.31
N GLU A 256 -7.13 -4.59 15.83
CA GLU A 256 -8.22 -4.06 14.99
C GLU A 256 -7.82 -2.77 14.26
N SER A 257 -7.07 -1.86 14.92
CA SER A 257 -6.54 -0.65 14.28
C SER A 257 -5.67 -0.96 13.06
N PHE A 258 -4.84 -2.01 13.13
CA PHE A 258 -4.00 -2.41 11.99
C PHE A 258 -4.82 -3.06 10.87
N GLN A 259 -5.80 -3.91 11.22
CA GLN A 259 -6.72 -4.46 10.22
C GLN A 259 -7.48 -3.35 9.47
N ARG A 260 -7.95 -2.32 10.19
CA ARG A 260 -8.61 -1.14 9.61
C ARG A 260 -7.67 -0.36 8.70
N LEU A 261 -6.43 -0.15 9.13
CA LEU A 261 -5.41 0.52 8.32
C LEU A 261 -5.24 -0.17 6.96
N VAL A 262 -5.12 -1.51 6.96
CA VAL A 262 -4.96 -2.30 5.73
C VAL A 262 -6.19 -2.17 4.83
N ILE A 263 -7.40 -2.38 5.35
CA ILE A 263 -8.63 -2.28 4.55
C ILE A 263 -8.82 -0.86 3.99
N ASN A 264 -8.55 0.17 4.79
CA ASN A 264 -8.66 1.56 4.37
C ASN A 264 -7.64 1.90 3.27
N ALA A 265 -6.40 1.44 3.42
CA ALA A 265 -5.35 1.64 2.43
C ALA A 265 -5.69 0.98 1.08
N ILE A 266 -6.19 -0.26 1.08
CA ILE A 266 -6.66 -0.96 -0.13
C ILE A 266 -7.75 -0.15 -0.86
N HIS A 267 -8.73 0.38 -0.11
CA HIS A 267 -9.79 1.21 -0.72
C HIS A 267 -9.22 2.52 -1.27
N TRP A 268 -8.35 3.19 -0.53
CA TRP A 268 -7.73 4.44 -0.96
C TRP A 268 -6.85 4.26 -2.20
N GLU A 269 -6.12 3.15 -2.29
CA GLU A 269 -5.28 2.80 -3.43
C GLU A 269 -6.12 2.64 -4.70
N LEU A 270 -7.23 1.88 -4.59
CA LEU A 270 -8.21 1.66 -5.64
C LEU A 270 -9.09 2.89 -5.95
N GLY A 271 -8.90 4.02 -5.25
CA GLY A 271 -9.71 5.24 -5.44
C GLY A 271 -11.16 5.07 -4.98
N MET A 272 -11.42 4.09 -4.12
CA MET A 272 -12.72 3.82 -3.54
C MET A 272 -12.92 4.63 -2.26
N LYS A 273 -14.18 4.88 -1.90
CA LYS A 273 -14.52 5.48 -0.61
C LYS A 273 -14.09 4.55 0.52
N ILE A 274 -13.52 5.11 1.58
CA ILE A 274 -13.25 4.37 2.82
C ILE A 274 -14.54 3.70 3.31
N PRO A 275 -14.54 2.37 3.51
CA PRO A 275 -15.77 1.63 3.72
C PRO A 275 -16.25 1.79 5.17
N LYS A 276 -17.51 1.43 5.41
CA LYS A 276 -17.96 1.15 6.77
C LYS A 276 -17.29 -0.14 7.25
N TRP A 277 -16.62 -0.08 8.40
CA TRP A 277 -16.00 -1.25 9.02
C TRP A 277 -17.01 -2.37 9.30
N LYS A 278 -16.62 -3.60 8.97
CA LYS A 278 -17.49 -4.79 9.09
C LYS A 278 -17.22 -5.66 10.31
N GLY A 279 -16.22 -5.31 11.11
CA GLY A 279 -15.86 -5.99 12.34
C GLY A 279 -14.44 -6.51 12.30
N LYS A 280 -13.89 -6.75 13.50
CA LYS A 280 -12.58 -7.35 13.67
C LYS A 280 -12.55 -8.75 13.04
N MET A 281 -11.57 -9.00 12.19
CA MET A 281 -11.27 -10.32 11.65
C MET A 281 -10.54 -11.15 12.72
N ASP A 282 -10.85 -12.44 12.80
CA ASP A 282 -10.14 -13.37 13.68
C ASP A 282 -8.91 -13.93 12.96
N ILE A 283 -7.75 -13.30 13.17
CA ILE A 283 -6.49 -13.67 12.50
C ILE A 283 -5.54 -14.26 13.55
N ASN A 284 -5.59 -15.59 13.70
CA ASN A 284 -4.78 -16.35 14.65
C ASN A 284 -3.65 -17.13 13.95
N VAL A 285 -2.85 -16.42 13.16
CA VAL A 285 -1.70 -16.99 12.46
C VAL A 285 -0.47 -16.96 13.36
N GLN A 286 0.35 -18.01 13.29
CA GLN A 286 1.56 -18.14 14.08
C GLN A 286 2.76 -17.48 13.38
N TYR A 287 3.64 -16.90 14.18
CA TYR A 287 4.97 -16.50 13.74
C TYR A 287 5.84 -17.72 13.48
N ARG A 288 6.67 -17.66 12.43
CA ARG A 288 7.69 -18.68 12.16
C ARG A 288 9.04 -18.12 12.53
N GLU A 289 9.72 -18.77 13.45
CA GLU A 289 11.16 -18.54 13.57
C GLU A 289 11.81 -18.89 12.23
N ALA A 290 12.45 -17.91 11.61
CA ALA A 290 13.25 -18.13 10.42
C ALA A 290 14.33 -19.16 10.78
N LYS A 291 14.28 -20.33 10.14
CA LYS A 291 15.32 -21.36 10.25
C LYS A 291 16.55 -20.98 9.45
#